data_AF-A0A1J4JN36-F1
#
_entry.id   AF-A0A1J4JN36-F1
#
_cell.length_a   1.000
_cell.length_b   1.000
_cell.length_c   1.000
_cell.angle_alpha   90.00
_cell.angle_beta   90.00
_cell.angle_gamma   90.00
#
_symmetry.space_group_name_H-M   'P 1'
#
loop_
_entity.id
_entity.type
_entity.pdbx_description
1 polymer ?
#
loop_
_entity_poly.entity_id
_entity_poly.type
_entity_poly.pdbx_seq_one_letter_code
_entity_poly.pdbx_strand_id
1 'polypeptide(L)'
;MSNNNPNFTEQQRNAALKIMDNLMSHPITKIFHDPVDPEKAPPQYFEKIKSPQNLKDITSRLKSGKIATAAEWLNDVELCWSNAESFNGTINKFFTMAATESRKIFNRLRRGTEFVPIKMWCNDVYNLQKSELKYARHAPRKVNAFAASLDSYRQLKSDDLVPLSNAELKNFIQATSLISSEETSRGLVRILSEMQPDIKKSNSTELWIDVTKLELSTVRALRDYLKAELEKQGDRYPE
;
A
#
# COMPACT_ATOMS: atom_id res chain seq x y z
N MET A 1 -21.51 25.45 -1.86
CA MET A 1 -20.52 24.38 -2.03
C MET A 1 -19.75 24.27 -0.72
N SER A 2 -20.17 23.36 0.16
CA SER A 2 -19.55 23.18 1.48
C SER A 2 -18.27 22.37 1.29
N ASN A 3 -17.12 22.99 1.54
CA ASN A 3 -15.81 22.35 1.50
C ASN A 3 -15.75 21.29 2.60
N ASN A 4 -16.12 20.06 2.26
CA ASN A 4 -16.05 18.89 3.14
C ASN A 4 -14.63 18.31 3.12
N ASN A 5 -13.63 19.17 3.36
CA ASN A 5 -12.27 18.69 3.59
C ASN A 5 -12.26 18.18 5.04
N PRO A 6 -11.93 16.90 5.31
CA PRO A 6 -12.00 16.37 6.66
C PRO A 6 -10.95 17.08 7.51
N ASN A 7 -11.42 18.04 8.31
CA ASN A 7 -10.59 18.75 9.27
C ASN A 7 -9.93 17.76 10.22
N PHE A 8 -8.66 17.98 10.52
CA PHE A 8 -7.92 17.23 11.53
C PHE A 8 -8.58 17.42 12.90
N THR A 9 -9.37 16.43 13.33
CA THR A 9 -10.19 16.53 14.55
C THR A 9 -9.31 16.64 15.80
N GLU A 10 -9.86 17.14 16.90
CA GLU A 10 -9.11 17.24 18.15
C GLU A 10 -8.65 15.86 18.66
N GLN A 11 -9.51 14.84 18.57
CA GLN A 11 -9.16 13.46 18.90
C GLN A 11 -8.00 12.94 18.04
N GLN A 12 -8.07 13.16 16.73
CA GLN A 12 -7.00 12.80 15.81
C GLN A 12 -5.70 13.54 16.16
N ARG A 13 -5.79 14.84 16.48
CA ARG A 13 -4.64 15.68 16.84
C ARG A 13 -3.98 15.17 18.12
N ASN A 14 -4.75 14.81 19.13
CA ASN A 14 -4.24 14.24 20.39
C ASN A 14 -3.57 12.88 20.16
N ALA A 15 -4.15 12.03 19.30
CA ALA A 15 -3.54 10.76 18.93
C ALA A 15 -2.22 10.96 18.16
N ALA A 16 -2.18 11.91 17.22
CA ALA A 16 -0.98 12.27 16.47
C ALA A 16 0.11 12.85 17.39
N LEU A 17 -0.24 13.69 18.36
CA LEU A 17 0.70 14.22 19.36
C LEU A 17 1.33 13.11 20.20
N LYS A 18 0.53 12.13 20.66
CA LYS A 18 1.05 10.95 21.37
C LYS A 18 2.02 10.14 20.51
N ILE A 19 1.75 10.00 19.21
CA ILE A 19 2.66 9.35 18.27
C ILE A 19 3.97 10.16 18.13
N MET A 20 3.88 11.48 18.02
CA MET A 20 5.06 12.37 17.91
C MET A 20 5.92 12.32 19.18
N ASP A 21 5.31 12.36 20.36
CA ASP A 21 6.03 12.26 21.64
C ASP A 21 6.79 10.92 21.74
N ASN A 22 6.12 9.81 21.41
CA ASN A 22 6.76 8.49 21.39
C ASN A 22 7.87 8.40 20.33
N LEU A 23 7.67 8.96 19.14
CA LEU A 23 8.68 9.00 18.10
C LEU A 23 9.92 9.77 18.56
N MET A 24 9.72 10.98 19.07
CA MET A 24 10.79 11.87 19.51
C MET A 24 11.51 11.36 20.77
N SER A 25 10.88 10.48 21.57
CA SER A 25 11.55 9.82 22.69
C SER A 25 12.64 8.83 22.24
N HIS A 26 12.59 8.33 21.00
CA HIS A 26 13.54 7.35 20.51
C HIS A 26 14.88 8.01 20.11
N PRO A 27 16.04 7.56 20.65
CA PRO A 27 17.32 8.24 20.47
C PRO A 27 17.74 8.48 19.01
N ILE A 28 17.44 7.53 18.11
CA ILE A 28 17.78 7.64 16.69
C ILE A 28 17.11 8.83 15.97
N THR A 29 15.99 9.32 16.51
CA THR A 29 15.24 10.43 15.90
C THR A 29 15.83 11.79 16.25
N LYS A 30 16.72 11.86 17.26
CA LYS A 30 17.26 13.11 17.81
C LYS A 30 17.88 14.02 16.75
N ILE A 31 18.50 13.43 15.73
CA ILE A 31 19.12 14.18 14.63
C ILE A 31 18.12 14.93 13.74
N PHE A 32 16.82 14.63 13.86
CA PHE A 32 15.73 15.24 13.10
C PHE A 32 14.84 16.16 13.98
N HIS A 33 15.22 16.38 15.24
CA HIS A 33 14.40 17.16 16.17
C HIS A 33 14.41 18.64 15.83
N ASP A 34 15.58 19.19 15.57
CA ASP A 34 15.81 20.61 15.38
C ASP A 34 15.97 20.96 13.89
N PRO A 35 15.66 22.20 13.47
CA PRO A 35 15.89 22.65 12.10
C PRO A 35 17.38 22.57 11.75
N VAL A 36 17.68 22.32 10.47
CA VAL A 36 19.04 22.41 9.95
C VAL A 36 19.50 23.86 10.01
N ASP A 37 20.59 24.11 10.73
CA ASP A 37 21.19 25.43 10.91
C ASP A 37 21.79 25.93 9.58
N PRO A 38 21.35 27.08 9.03
CA PRO A 38 21.88 27.66 7.80
C PRO A 38 23.38 27.86 7.77
N GLU A 39 24.00 28.18 8.91
CA GLU A 39 25.43 28.46 9.00
C GLU A 39 26.27 27.18 9.12
N LYS A 40 25.66 26.08 9.59
CA LYS A 40 26.33 24.78 9.76
C LYS A 40 25.91 23.74 8.72
N ALA A 41 24.99 24.09 7.84
CA ALA A 41 24.49 23.19 6.82
C ALA A 41 25.62 22.84 5.83
N PRO A 42 25.67 21.61 5.32
CA PRO A 42 26.59 21.26 4.26
C PRO A 42 26.36 22.14 3.01
N PRO A 43 27.40 22.38 2.19
CA PRO A 43 27.26 23.14 0.96
C PRO A 43 26.10 22.64 0.09
N GLN A 44 25.38 23.57 -0.53
CA GLN A 44 24.24 23.29 -1.42
C GLN A 44 23.02 22.64 -0.72
N TYR A 45 22.96 22.55 0.61
CA TYR A 45 21.81 21.94 1.31
C TYR A 45 20.49 22.65 0.95
N PHE A 46 20.39 23.95 1.17
CA PHE A 46 19.17 24.72 0.85
C PHE A 46 18.97 24.98 -0.65
N GLU A 47 20.00 24.73 -1.47
CA GLU A 47 19.84 24.70 -2.92
C GLU A 47 19.10 23.44 -3.36
N LYS A 48 19.40 22.29 -2.76
CA LYS A 48 18.80 20.99 -3.10
C LYS A 48 17.49 20.74 -2.36
N ILE A 49 17.44 21.05 -1.06
CA ILE A 49 16.30 20.83 -0.18
C ILE A 49 15.48 22.11 -0.09
N LYS A 50 14.34 22.13 -0.78
CA LYS A 50 13.47 23.31 -0.91
C LYS A 50 12.53 23.52 0.28
N SER A 51 12.16 22.42 0.95
CA SER A 51 11.24 22.44 2.09
C SER A 51 11.85 21.66 3.26
N PRO A 52 12.83 22.24 3.98
CA PRO A 52 13.39 21.61 5.18
C PRO A 52 12.29 21.39 6.23
N GLN A 53 12.34 20.24 6.91
CA GLN A 53 11.40 19.89 7.97
C GLN A 53 12.14 19.35 9.19
N ASN A 54 11.56 19.54 10.38
CA ASN A 54 12.05 18.98 11.63
C ASN A 54 10.89 18.62 12.57
N LEU A 55 11.11 17.66 13.47
CA LEU A 55 10.04 17.10 14.29
C LEU A 55 9.50 18.08 15.34
N LYS A 56 10.32 19.00 15.87
CA LYS A 56 9.83 20.01 16.84
C LYS A 56 8.88 20.99 16.18
N ASP A 57 9.20 21.49 15.00
CA ASP A 57 8.33 22.41 14.26
C ASP A 57 7.02 21.73 13.86
N ILE A 58 7.09 20.50 13.33
CA ILE A 58 5.90 19.71 13.01
C ILE A 58 5.01 19.53 14.25
N THR A 59 5.61 19.18 15.39
CA THR A 59 4.89 19.02 16.66
C THR A 59 4.26 20.33 17.13
N SER A 60 4.96 21.46 16.98
CA SER A 60 4.45 22.78 17.33
C SER A 60 3.28 23.21 16.44
N ARG A 61 3.39 23.01 15.12
CA ARG A 61 2.30 23.27 14.16
C ARG A 61 1.11 22.34 14.40
N LEU A 62 1.37 21.10 14.80
CA LEU A 62 0.33 20.17 15.20
C LEU A 62 -0.39 20.65 16.47
N LYS A 63 0.33 21.08 17.52
CA LYS A 63 -0.26 21.61 18.77
C LYS A 63 -1.07 22.89 18.54
N SER A 64 -0.59 23.79 17.69
CA SER A 64 -1.19 25.10 17.45
C SER A 64 -2.35 25.09 16.43
N GLY A 65 -2.78 23.91 15.96
CA GLY A 65 -3.88 23.83 14.99
C GLY A 65 -3.50 24.18 13.56
N LYS A 66 -2.22 24.46 13.27
CA LYS A 66 -1.74 24.94 11.97
C LYS A 66 -1.67 23.85 10.89
N ILE A 67 -1.63 22.58 11.30
CA ILE A 67 -1.80 21.45 10.38
C ILE A 67 -3.30 21.18 10.22
N ALA A 68 -3.80 21.33 8.99
CA ALA A 68 -5.22 21.29 8.66
C ALA A 68 -5.76 19.86 8.49
N THR A 69 -4.93 18.93 8.03
CA THR A 69 -5.34 17.53 7.77
C THR A 69 -4.33 16.52 8.30
N ALA A 70 -4.78 15.29 8.59
CA ALA A 70 -3.88 14.19 8.95
C ALA A 70 -2.88 13.87 7.82
N ALA A 71 -3.30 14.03 6.55
CA ALA A 71 -2.44 13.82 5.40
C ALA A 71 -1.26 14.81 5.36
N GLU A 72 -1.51 16.08 5.69
CA GLU A 72 -0.47 17.10 5.79
C GLU A 72 0.56 16.75 6.88
N TRP A 73 0.10 16.32 8.07
CA TRP A 73 1.01 15.86 9.12
C TRP A 73 1.86 14.65 8.69
N LEU A 74 1.24 13.65 8.08
CA LEU A 74 1.94 12.45 7.60
C LEU A 74 2.99 12.82 6.54
N ASN A 75 2.66 13.74 5.63
CA ASN A 75 3.57 14.20 4.58
C ASN A 75 4.74 14.99 5.16
N ASP A 76 4.50 15.87 6.13
CA ASP A 76 5.57 16.64 6.77
C ASP A 76 6.57 15.74 7.50
N VAL A 77 6.06 14.72 8.22
CA VAL A 77 6.93 13.74 8.89
C VAL A 77 7.71 12.92 7.85
N GLU A 78 7.07 12.48 6.77
CA GLU A 78 7.76 11.76 5.69
C GLU A 78 8.83 12.63 5.00
N LEU A 79 8.56 13.93 4.87
CA LEU A 79 9.46 14.89 4.25
C LEU A 79 10.75 15.10 5.06
N CYS A 80 10.70 14.99 6.41
CA CYS A 80 11.91 14.94 7.23
C CYS A 80 12.87 13.83 6.77
N TRP A 81 12.32 12.63 6.51
CA TRP A 81 13.10 11.46 6.14
C TRP A 81 13.60 11.57 4.70
N SER A 82 12.70 11.90 3.78
CA SER A 82 13.02 11.95 2.35
C SER A 82 14.01 13.07 2.02
N ASN A 83 13.97 14.21 2.72
CA ASN A 83 14.99 15.26 2.60
C ASN A 83 16.37 14.74 3.02
N ALA A 84 16.44 14.01 4.14
CA ALA A 84 17.69 13.44 4.62
C ALA A 84 18.24 12.40 3.63
N GLU A 85 17.40 11.52 3.10
CA GLU A 85 17.79 10.52 2.11
C GLU A 85 18.19 11.15 0.77
N SER A 86 17.46 12.17 0.31
CA SER A 86 17.72 12.85 -0.97
C SER A 86 19.02 13.64 -0.93
N PHE A 87 19.32 14.31 0.19
CA PHE A 87 20.56 15.05 0.34
C PHE A 87 21.76 14.13 0.60
N ASN A 88 21.61 13.16 1.52
CA ASN A 88 22.74 12.36 1.98
C ASN A 88 22.99 11.11 1.13
N GLY A 89 22.00 10.58 0.42
CA GLY A 89 22.10 9.49 -0.55
C GLY A 89 23.23 8.49 -0.29
N THR A 90 24.24 8.51 -1.18
CA THR A 90 25.49 7.73 -1.10
C THR A 90 26.61 8.44 -0.32
N ILE A 91 26.46 9.74 -0.05
CA ILE A 91 27.44 10.59 0.63
C ILE A 91 27.59 10.17 2.09
N ASN A 92 26.47 9.99 2.78
CA ASN A 92 26.48 9.61 4.18
C ASN A 92 25.38 8.61 4.52
N LYS A 93 25.78 7.33 4.58
CA LYS A 93 24.88 6.22 4.90
C LYS A 93 24.25 6.34 6.29
N PHE A 94 24.90 7.01 7.25
CA PHE A 94 24.37 7.14 8.60
C PHE A 94 23.03 7.88 8.61
N PHE A 95 22.94 9.04 7.93
CA PHE A 95 21.70 9.81 7.87
C PHE A 95 20.59 9.06 7.13
N THR A 96 20.91 8.40 6.03
CA THR A 96 19.97 7.56 5.27
C THR A 96 19.45 6.40 6.12
N MET A 97 20.33 5.71 6.87
CA MET A 97 19.95 4.64 7.78
C MET A 97 19.08 5.14 8.93
N ALA A 98 19.46 6.26 9.57
CA ALA A 98 18.69 6.86 10.64
C ALA A 98 17.29 7.31 10.17
N ALA A 99 17.18 7.86 8.95
CA ALA A 99 15.90 8.20 8.33
C ALA A 99 15.04 6.95 8.10
N THR A 100 15.63 5.89 7.53
CA THR A 100 14.95 4.61 7.32
C THR A 100 14.44 4.00 8.62
N GLU A 101 15.25 3.96 9.67
CA GLU A 101 14.84 3.43 10.97
C GLU A 101 13.80 4.31 11.67
N SER A 102 13.94 5.64 11.58
CA SER A 102 12.93 6.59 12.10
C SER A 102 11.58 6.40 11.42
N ARG A 103 11.58 6.23 10.08
CA ARG A 103 10.37 5.90 9.31
C ARG A 103 9.74 4.60 9.76
N LYS A 104 10.52 3.54 10.03
CA LYS A 104 10.00 2.25 10.55
C LYS A 104 9.36 2.42 11.93
N ILE A 105 9.99 3.18 12.82
CA ILE A 105 9.45 3.46 14.17
C ILE A 105 8.14 4.22 14.04
N PHE A 106 8.10 5.30 13.25
CA PHE A 106 6.88 6.07 13.01
C PHE A 106 5.75 5.20 12.46
N ASN A 107 6.06 4.36 11.46
CA ASN A 107 5.11 3.42 10.89
C ASN A 107 4.59 2.41 11.91
N ARG A 108 5.43 1.94 12.84
CA ARG A 108 5.02 1.04 13.91
C ARG A 108 4.11 1.73 14.91
N LEU A 109 4.44 2.96 15.34
CA LEU A 109 3.68 3.71 16.34
C LEU A 109 2.26 4.03 15.88
N ARG A 110 2.04 4.18 14.58
CA ARG A 110 0.70 4.42 14.01
C ARG A 110 -0.08 3.15 13.66
N ARG A 111 0.51 1.95 13.77
CA ARG A 111 -0.22 0.69 13.55
C ARG A 111 -1.39 0.59 14.54
N GLY A 112 -2.56 0.17 14.05
CA GLY A 112 -3.78 0.09 14.87
C GLY A 112 -4.43 1.44 15.18
N THR A 113 -3.97 2.52 14.55
CA THR A 113 -4.65 3.83 14.57
C THR A 113 -5.33 4.11 13.24
N GLU A 114 -6.16 5.14 13.19
CA GLU A 114 -6.81 5.61 11.96
C GLU A 114 -5.82 6.20 10.92
N PHE A 115 -4.56 6.43 11.31
CA PHE A 115 -3.51 6.98 10.43
C PHE A 115 -2.75 5.92 9.62
N VAL A 116 -3.34 4.73 9.46
CA VAL A 116 -2.79 3.68 8.60
C VAL A 116 -3.38 3.83 7.20
N PRO A 117 -2.57 4.12 6.16
CA PRO A 117 -3.05 4.09 4.79
C PRO A 117 -3.65 2.73 4.45
N ILE A 118 -4.74 2.71 3.69
CA ILE A 118 -5.41 1.47 3.24
C ILE A 118 -4.40 0.47 2.65
N LYS A 119 -3.45 0.96 1.84
CA LYS A 119 -2.38 0.11 1.28
C LYS A 119 -1.58 -0.64 2.35
N MET A 120 -1.28 -0.01 3.47
CA MET A 120 -0.57 -0.65 4.57
C MET A 120 -1.45 -1.62 5.35
N TRP A 121 -2.72 -1.26 5.56
CA TRP A 121 -3.67 -2.19 6.15
C TRP A 121 -3.81 -3.45 5.28
N CYS A 122 -4.02 -3.31 3.97
CA CYS A 122 -4.08 -4.43 3.04
C CYS A 122 -2.81 -5.28 3.08
N ASN A 123 -1.63 -4.64 3.14
CA ASN A 123 -0.36 -5.34 3.24
C ASN A 123 -0.20 -6.06 4.59
N ASP A 124 -0.65 -5.47 5.69
CA ASP A 124 -0.61 -6.11 7.00
C ASP A 124 -1.59 -7.31 7.07
N VAL A 125 -2.80 -7.17 6.53
CA VAL A 125 -3.77 -8.27 6.36
C VAL A 125 -3.19 -9.40 5.50
N TYR A 126 -2.57 -9.04 4.37
CA TYR A 126 -1.89 -10.00 3.50
C TYR A 126 -0.79 -10.77 4.25
N ASN A 127 0.08 -10.07 4.96
CA ASN A 127 1.16 -10.69 5.71
C ASN A 127 0.64 -11.57 6.85
N LEU A 128 -0.44 -11.16 7.52
CA LEU A 128 -1.12 -11.96 8.54
C LEU A 128 -1.70 -13.24 7.94
N GLN A 129 -2.49 -13.15 6.87
CA GLN A 129 -3.02 -14.32 6.17
C GLN A 129 -1.92 -15.27 5.70
N LYS A 130 -0.84 -14.74 5.12
CA LYS A 130 0.32 -15.53 4.71
C LYS A 130 0.97 -16.24 5.90
N SER A 131 1.08 -15.57 7.04
CA SER A 131 1.65 -16.16 8.26
C SER A 131 0.75 -17.25 8.84
N GLU A 132 -0.56 -17.01 8.91
CA GLU A 132 -1.58 -17.99 9.34
C GLU A 132 -1.51 -19.25 8.50
N LEU A 133 -1.50 -19.11 7.16
CA LEU A 133 -1.34 -20.24 6.25
C LEU A 133 -0.04 -21.02 6.48
N LYS A 134 1.08 -20.31 6.70
CA LYS A 134 2.37 -20.95 6.98
C LYS A 134 2.27 -21.82 8.23
N TYR A 135 1.65 -21.33 9.30
CA TYR A 135 1.51 -22.06 10.55
C TYR A 135 0.48 -23.19 10.46
N ALA A 136 -0.64 -23.01 9.76
CA ALA A 136 -1.65 -24.05 9.53
C ALA A 136 -1.09 -25.24 8.72
N ARG A 137 -0.20 -24.96 7.75
CA ARG A 137 0.49 -26.00 6.95
C ARG A 137 1.56 -26.75 7.74
N HIS A 138 2.21 -26.10 8.69
CA HIS A 138 3.29 -26.67 9.51
C HIS A 138 2.87 -26.80 10.97
N ALA A 139 1.62 -27.18 11.21
CA ALA A 139 1.07 -27.25 12.56
C ALA A 139 1.82 -28.30 13.41
N PRO A 140 2.23 -27.97 14.64
CA PRO A 140 2.85 -28.92 15.57
C PRO A 140 1.95 -30.15 15.79
N ARG A 141 2.56 -31.33 16.00
CA ARG A 141 1.83 -32.61 16.15
C ARG A 141 0.63 -32.55 17.12
N LYS A 142 0.78 -31.83 18.25
CA LYS A 142 -0.25 -31.71 19.29
C LYS A 142 -1.53 -30.98 18.81
N VAL A 143 -1.43 -30.14 17.79
CA VAL A 143 -2.54 -29.35 17.24
C VAL A 143 -2.86 -29.70 15.80
N ASN A 144 -2.16 -30.68 15.21
CA ASN A 144 -2.33 -31.05 13.80
C ASN A 144 -3.72 -31.60 13.50
N ALA A 145 -4.36 -32.30 14.43
CA ALA A 145 -5.74 -32.78 14.26
C ALA A 145 -6.74 -31.62 14.13
N PHE A 146 -6.57 -30.57 14.94
CA PHE A 146 -7.37 -29.34 14.85
C PHE A 146 -7.02 -28.55 13.58
N ALA A 147 -5.74 -28.41 13.26
CA ALA A 147 -5.31 -27.72 12.03
C ALA A 147 -5.72 -28.45 10.74
N ALA A 148 -5.84 -29.79 10.77
CA ALA A 148 -6.39 -30.58 9.68
C ALA A 148 -7.89 -30.35 9.49
N SER A 149 -8.64 -30.03 10.54
CA SER A 149 -10.05 -29.65 10.40
C SER A 149 -10.27 -28.31 9.69
N LEU A 150 -9.22 -27.48 9.58
CA LEU A 150 -9.21 -26.22 8.83
C LEU A 150 -8.86 -26.43 7.34
N ASP A 151 -9.17 -27.59 6.76
CA ASP A 151 -8.75 -28.02 5.41
C ASP A 151 -8.98 -26.98 4.30
N SER A 152 -10.00 -26.12 4.44
CA SER A 152 -10.25 -24.97 3.56
C SER A 152 -9.03 -24.06 3.41
N TYR A 153 -8.26 -23.84 4.48
CA TYR A 153 -7.06 -23.01 4.48
C TYR A 153 -5.83 -23.71 3.88
N ARG A 154 -5.74 -25.04 3.96
CA ARG A 154 -4.60 -25.77 3.38
C ARG A 154 -4.64 -25.78 1.86
N GLN A 155 -5.83 -25.79 1.27
CA GLN A 155 -6.04 -25.80 -0.19
C GLN A 155 -5.90 -24.42 -0.84
N LEU A 156 -6.07 -23.32 -0.08
CA LEU A 156 -5.89 -21.96 -0.61
C LEU A 156 -4.43 -21.71 -0.95
N LYS A 157 -4.12 -21.35 -2.20
CA LYS A 157 -2.79 -20.87 -2.57
C LYS A 157 -2.60 -19.47 -1.97
N SER A 158 -1.36 -19.10 -1.63
CA SER A 158 -1.07 -17.74 -1.12
C SER A 158 -1.53 -16.67 -2.10
N ASP A 159 -1.41 -16.99 -3.39
CA ASP A 159 -1.80 -16.12 -4.48
C ASP A 159 -3.31 -15.98 -4.56
N ASP A 160 -4.07 -16.92 -3.97
CA ASP A 160 -5.52 -16.93 -4.04
C ASP A 160 -6.20 -15.93 -3.09
N LEU A 161 -5.48 -15.50 -2.06
CA LEU A 161 -5.96 -14.62 -1.00
C LEU A 161 -5.73 -13.13 -1.27
N VAL A 162 -4.96 -12.79 -2.30
CA VAL A 162 -4.53 -11.41 -2.56
C VAL A 162 -5.47 -10.74 -3.56
N PRO A 163 -6.17 -9.65 -3.20
CA PRO A 163 -6.81 -8.78 -4.19
C PRO A 163 -5.76 -8.31 -5.19
N LEU A 164 -6.09 -8.31 -6.49
CA LEU A 164 -5.18 -7.78 -7.52
C LEU A 164 -4.75 -6.36 -7.14
N SER A 165 -3.45 -6.11 -7.13
CA SER A 165 -2.91 -4.77 -6.93
C SER A 165 -3.39 -3.84 -8.06
N ASN A 166 -3.38 -2.53 -7.82
CA ASN A 166 -3.69 -1.55 -8.87
C ASN A 166 -2.78 -1.69 -10.10
N ALA A 167 -1.54 -2.15 -9.91
CA ALA A 167 -0.62 -2.44 -11.00
C ALA A 167 -1.10 -3.66 -11.81
N GLU A 168 -1.43 -4.76 -11.14
CA GLU A 168 -1.96 -5.96 -11.81
C GLU A 168 -3.30 -5.69 -12.50
N LEU A 169 -4.17 -4.87 -11.91
CA LEU A 169 -5.43 -4.46 -12.52
C LEU A 169 -5.20 -3.61 -13.77
N LYS A 170 -4.22 -2.70 -13.74
CA LYS A 170 -3.84 -1.89 -14.89
C LYS A 170 -3.24 -2.77 -16.00
N ASN A 171 -2.38 -3.72 -15.64
CA ASN A 171 -1.79 -4.68 -16.58
C ASN A 171 -2.87 -5.56 -17.21
N PHE A 172 -3.88 -5.97 -16.44
CA PHE A 172 -5.05 -6.69 -16.93
C PHE A 172 -5.85 -5.88 -17.95
N ILE A 173 -6.19 -4.63 -17.62
CA ILE A 173 -6.92 -3.74 -18.55
C ILE A 173 -6.10 -3.53 -19.82
N GLN A 174 -4.79 -3.28 -19.71
CA GLN A 174 -3.91 -3.14 -20.86
C GLN A 174 -3.86 -4.42 -21.70
N ALA A 175 -3.79 -5.60 -21.08
CA ALA A 175 -3.81 -6.88 -21.79
C ALA A 175 -5.10 -7.08 -22.60
N THR A 176 -6.26 -6.66 -22.07
CA THR A 176 -7.52 -6.74 -22.81
C THR A 176 -7.54 -5.87 -24.07
N SER A 177 -6.80 -4.76 -24.08
CA SER A 177 -6.68 -3.88 -25.26
C SER A 177 -5.72 -4.38 -26.33
N LEU A 178 -4.84 -5.32 -26.00
CA LEU A 178 -3.88 -5.92 -26.95
C LEU A 178 -4.51 -7.03 -27.80
N ILE A 179 -5.66 -7.56 -27.36
CA ILE A 179 -6.33 -8.64 -28.06
C ILE A 179 -7.15 -8.09 -29.21
N SER A 180 -6.88 -8.61 -30.40
CA SER A 180 -7.61 -8.27 -31.62
C SER A 180 -8.50 -9.40 -32.16
N SER A 181 -8.48 -10.59 -31.53
CA SER A 181 -9.22 -11.78 -32.01
C SER A 181 -10.60 -11.91 -31.37
N GLU A 182 -11.61 -12.07 -32.22
CA GLU A 182 -13.00 -12.33 -31.81
C GLU A 182 -13.13 -13.65 -31.04
N GLU A 183 -12.24 -14.62 -31.28
CA GLU A 183 -12.21 -15.91 -30.59
C GLU A 183 -11.80 -15.76 -29.12
N THR A 184 -10.80 -14.91 -28.85
CA THR A 184 -10.36 -14.60 -27.49
C THR A 184 -11.45 -13.89 -26.69
N SER A 185 -12.16 -12.94 -27.32
CA SER A 185 -13.31 -12.26 -26.71
C SER A 185 -14.43 -13.23 -26.32
N ARG A 186 -14.72 -14.24 -27.17
CA ARG A 186 -15.69 -15.30 -26.84
C ARG A 186 -15.22 -16.15 -25.64
N GLY A 187 -13.93 -16.44 -25.54
CA GLY A 187 -13.34 -17.15 -24.40
C GLY A 187 -13.50 -16.39 -23.08
N LEU A 188 -13.23 -15.08 -23.07
CA LEU A 188 -13.46 -14.23 -21.89
C LEU A 188 -14.93 -14.23 -21.45
N VAL A 189 -15.82 -14.05 -22.42
CA VAL A 189 -17.27 -14.06 -22.20
C VAL A 189 -17.75 -15.40 -21.65
N ARG A 190 -17.15 -16.51 -22.10
CA ARG A 190 -17.44 -17.86 -21.58
C ARG A 190 -17.03 -17.99 -20.12
N ILE A 191 -15.81 -17.64 -19.77
CA ILE A 191 -15.30 -17.69 -18.38
C ILE A 191 -16.20 -16.86 -17.45
N LEU A 192 -16.57 -15.66 -17.87
CA LEU A 192 -17.50 -14.81 -17.10
C LEU A 192 -18.88 -15.45 -16.90
N SER A 193 -19.39 -16.15 -17.92
CA SER A 193 -20.70 -16.83 -17.81
C SER A 193 -20.65 -18.00 -16.84
N GLU A 194 -19.56 -18.76 -16.87
CA GLU A 194 -19.37 -19.95 -16.05
C GLU A 194 -19.11 -19.58 -14.59
N MET A 195 -18.34 -18.52 -14.35
CA MET A 195 -17.91 -18.14 -13.00
C MET A 195 -18.81 -17.09 -12.33
N GLN A 196 -19.40 -16.15 -13.09
CA GLN A 196 -20.28 -15.11 -12.55
C GLN A 196 -21.46 -14.80 -13.49
N PRO A 197 -22.44 -15.72 -13.56
CA PRO A 197 -23.59 -15.60 -14.47
C PRO A 197 -24.46 -14.37 -14.22
N ASP A 198 -24.48 -13.84 -12.99
CA ASP A 198 -25.29 -12.69 -12.59
C ASP A 198 -24.92 -11.37 -13.29
N ILE A 199 -23.70 -11.27 -13.84
CA ILE A 199 -23.19 -10.06 -14.50
C ILE A 199 -23.77 -9.91 -15.92
N LYS A 200 -24.26 -10.99 -16.53
CA LYS A 200 -24.72 -11.04 -17.93
C LYS A 200 -26.18 -10.60 -18.17
N LYS A 201 -26.76 -9.77 -17.31
CA LYS A 201 -28.20 -9.45 -17.36
C LYS A 201 -28.65 -8.50 -18.49
N SER A 202 -27.83 -8.21 -19.50
CA SER A 202 -28.21 -7.29 -20.57
C SER A 202 -28.16 -7.94 -21.94
N ASN A 203 -29.28 -7.88 -22.68
CA ASN A 203 -29.41 -8.29 -24.09
C ASN A 203 -28.69 -7.33 -25.06
N SER A 204 -27.64 -6.64 -24.60
CA SER A 204 -26.88 -5.69 -25.40
C SER A 204 -25.72 -6.38 -26.12
N THR A 205 -25.45 -5.93 -27.35
CA THR A 205 -24.32 -6.35 -28.19
C THR A 205 -22.97 -5.97 -27.58
N GLU A 206 -22.95 -5.00 -26.67
CA GLU A 206 -21.78 -4.59 -25.90
C GLU A 206 -21.91 -5.02 -24.43
N LEU A 207 -20.83 -5.61 -23.90
CA LEU A 207 -20.72 -6.05 -22.52
C LEU A 207 -19.73 -5.14 -21.78
N TRP A 208 -20.26 -4.19 -21.00
CA TRP A 208 -19.46 -3.37 -20.10
C TRP A 208 -19.30 -4.07 -18.76
N ILE A 209 -18.05 -4.35 -18.38
CA ILE A 209 -17.72 -5.06 -17.15
C ILE A 209 -16.98 -4.15 -16.21
N ASP A 210 -17.56 -3.93 -15.04
CA ASP A 210 -16.87 -3.30 -13.93
C ASP A 210 -15.97 -4.35 -13.27
N VAL A 211 -14.67 -4.28 -13.54
CA VAL A 211 -13.67 -5.23 -13.01
C VAL A 211 -13.63 -5.23 -11.48
N THR A 212 -14.08 -4.14 -10.83
CA THR A 212 -14.14 -4.06 -9.35
C THR A 212 -15.27 -4.89 -8.75
N LYS A 213 -16.26 -5.27 -9.56
CA LYS A 213 -17.40 -6.12 -9.16
C LYS A 213 -17.18 -7.60 -9.47
N LEU A 214 -16.06 -7.94 -10.10
CA LEU A 214 -15.70 -9.31 -10.36
C LEU A 214 -15.14 -9.98 -9.09
N GLU A 215 -15.51 -11.23 -8.89
CA GLU A 215 -14.89 -12.06 -7.87
C GLU A 215 -13.43 -12.33 -8.23
N LEU A 216 -12.60 -12.42 -7.19
CA LEU A 216 -11.16 -12.55 -7.34
C LEU A 216 -10.75 -13.81 -8.13
N SER A 217 -11.47 -14.90 -7.93
CA SER A 217 -11.36 -16.14 -8.70
C SER A 217 -11.62 -15.91 -10.20
N THR A 218 -12.66 -15.16 -10.54
CA THR A 218 -13.03 -14.81 -11.92
C THR A 218 -11.96 -13.95 -12.58
N VAL A 219 -11.48 -12.90 -11.91
CA VAL A 219 -10.44 -12.03 -12.50
C VAL A 219 -9.14 -12.81 -12.76
N ARG A 220 -8.77 -13.75 -11.89
CA ARG A 220 -7.59 -14.60 -12.13
C ARG A 220 -7.78 -15.55 -13.30
N ALA A 221 -8.94 -16.21 -13.41
CA ALA A 221 -9.23 -17.08 -14.55
C ALA A 221 -9.17 -16.30 -15.87
N LEU A 222 -9.71 -15.08 -15.89
CA LEU A 222 -9.61 -14.19 -17.04
C LEU A 222 -8.16 -13.81 -17.32
N ARG A 223 -7.39 -13.40 -16.32
CA ARG A 223 -5.96 -13.06 -16.46
C ARG A 223 -5.15 -14.22 -17.04
N ASP A 224 -5.32 -15.42 -16.50
CA ASP A 224 -4.55 -16.60 -16.91
C ASP A 224 -4.89 -17.01 -18.34
N TYR A 225 -6.17 -16.89 -18.72
CA TYR A 225 -6.61 -17.06 -20.10
C TYR A 225 -5.99 -16.01 -21.05
N LEU A 226 -6.04 -14.73 -20.68
CA LEU A 226 -5.44 -13.63 -21.43
C LEU A 226 -3.94 -13.85 -21.65
N LYS A 227 -3.23 -14.25 -20.61
CA LYS A 227 -1.80 -14.51 -20.64
C LYS A 227 -1.46 -15.64 -21.61
N ALA A 228 -2.17 -16.76 -21.50
CA ALA A 228 -1.97 -17.90 -22.40
C ALA A 228 -2.26 -17.54 -23.87
N GLU A 229 -3.24 -16.67 -24.11
CA GLU A 229 -3.61 -16.29 -25.47
C GLU A 229 -2.65 -15.27 -26.10
N LEU A 230 -2.15 -14.31 -25.31
CA LEU A 230 -1.08 -13.41 -25.75
C LEU A 230 0.20 -14.19 -26.06
N GLU A 231 0.56 -15.16 -25.21
CA GLU A 231 1.71 -16.04 -25.44
C GLU A 231 1.59 -16.83 -26.75
N LYS A 232 0.40 -17.31 -27.12
CA LYS A 232 0.15 -17.97 -28.42
C LYS A 232 0.28 -17.01 -29.60
N GLN A 233 -0.07 -15.74 -29.41
CA GLN A 233 0.06 -14.69 -30.43
C GLN A 233 1.49 -14.18 -30.57
N GLY A 234 2.40 -14.61 -29.69
CA GLY A 234 3.80 -14.16 -29.63
C GLY A 234 3.98 -12.84 -28.86
N ASP A 235 2.92 -12.36 -28.23
CA ASP A 235 2.93 -11.14 -27.41
C ASP A 235 3.17 -11.46 -25.93
N ARG A 236 3.72 -10.49 -25.20
CA ARG A 236 3.98 -10.62 -23.76
C ARG A 236 2.92 -9.91 -22.95
N TYR A 237 2.47 -10.56 -21.87
CA TYR A 237 1.58 -9.94 -20.89
C TYR A 237 2.24 -8.72 -20.22
N PRO A 238 1.53 -7.59 -20.01
CA PRO A 238 2.10 -6.40 -19.39
C PRO A 238 2.63 -6.62 -17.96
N GLU A 239 3.78 -6.04 -17.63
CA GLU A 239 4.46 -6.13 -16.32
C GLU A 239 4.54 -4.78 -15.61
#